data_AF-A0A7R9JIN1-F1
#
_entry.id   AF-A0A7R9JIN1-F1
#
_cell.length_a   1.000
_cell.length_b   1.000
_cell.length_c   1.000
_cell.angle_alpha   90.00
_cell.angle_beta   90.00
_cell.angle_gamma   90.00
#
_symmetry.space_group_name_H-M   'P 1'
#
loop_
_entity.id
_entity.type
_entity.pdbx_description
1 polymer ?
#
loop_
_entity_poly.entity_id
_entity_poly.type
_entity_poly.pdbx_seq_one_letter_code
_entity_poly.pdbx_strand_id
1 'polypeptide(L)'
;RAILGYLVDKYAEDDSLYPKDTTKRALVNQKLYFDMELFSRFLIYFKPILFSGNPPDSADLEKIKESLGFLDQFLVGLSWSAGEDITIADYALVATVSNVQ
;
A
#
# COMPACT_ATOMS: atom_id res chain seq x y z
N ARG A 1 -1.15 3.80 8.85
CA ARG A 1 -0.11 2.74 8.89
C ARG A 1 0.42 2.50 10.30
N ALA A 2 0.96 3.51 11.02
CA ALA A 2 1.39 3.32 12.42
C ALA A 2 0.29 2.75 13.34
N ILE A 3 -0.97 3.21 13.18
CA ILE A 3 -2.13 2.66 13.91
C ILE A 3 -2.31 1.16 13.65
N LEU A 4 -2.14 0.68 12.40
CA LEU A 4 -2.25 -0.75 12.08
C LEU A 4 -1.21 -1.57 12.84
N GLY A 5 0.06 -1.12 12.81
CA GLY A 5 1.14 -1.78 13.55
C GLY A 5 0.89 -1.80 15.06
N TYR A 6 0.44 -0.67 15.63
CA TYR A 6 0.07 -0.60 17.05
C TYR A 6 -1.06 -1.58 17.41
N LEU A 7 -2.11 -1.66 16.58
CA LEU A 7 -3.24 -2.54 16.87
C LEU A 7 -2.82 -4.01 16.90
N VAL A 8 -1.98 -4.45 15.95
CA VAL A 8 -1.45 -5.81 15.96
C VAL A 8 -0.51 -6.02 17.15
N ASP A 9 0.48 -5.14 17.36
CA ASP A 9 1.46 -5.29 18.43
C ASP A 9 0.82 -5.26 19.84
N LYS A 10 -0.30 -4.56 20.01
CA LYS A 10 -0.98 -4.39 21.31
C LYS A 10 -2.04 -5.45 21.58
N TYR A 11 -2.79 -5.88 20.57
CA TYR A 11 -4.04 -6.62 20.76
C TYR A 11 -4.12 -7.96 20.02
N ALA A 12 -3.25 -8.24 19.05
CA ALA A 12 -3.31 -9.52 18.34
C ALA A 12 -2.85 -10.69 19.23
N GLU A 13 -3.48 -11.85 19.05
CA GLU A 13 -3.13 -13.08 19.77
C GLU A 13 -1.80 -13.67 19.28
N ASP A 14 -1.48 -13.45 18.00
CA ASP A 14 -0.23 -13.85 17.35
C ASP A 14 0.40 -12.69 16.55
N ASP A 15 1.56 -12.94 15.96
CA ASP A 15 2.28 -11.96 15.14
C ASP A 15 2.11 -12.18 13.63
N SER A 16 1.17 -13.02 13.17
CA SER A 16 1.01 -13.36 11.75
C SER A 16 0.82 -12.14 10.85
N LEU A 17 -0.03 -11.19 11.28
CA LEU A 17 -0.34 -9.97 10.52
C LEU A 17 0.80 -8.94 10.52
N TYR A 18 1.71 -9.02 11.50
CA TYR A 18 2.87 -8.13 11.61
C TYR A 18 4.02 -8.87 12.33
N PRO A 19 4.77 -9.72 11.61
CA PRO A 19 5.73 -10.66 12.21
C PRO A 19 6.76 -9.96 13.09
N LYS A 20 7.17 -10.55 14.22
CA LYS A 20 8.25 -10.00 15.06
C LYS A 20 9.65 -10.34 14.51
N ASP A 21 9.75 -11.34 13.65
CA ASP A 21 10.96 -11.59 12.88
C ASP A 21 11.37 -10.34 12.10
N THR A 22 12.62 -9.90 12.30
CA THR A 22 13.08 -8.60 11.82
C THR A 22 13.12 -8.52 10.29
N THR A 23 13.42 -9.63 9.61
CA THR A 23 13.49 -9.68 8.15
C THR A 23 12.09 -9.61 7.55
N LYS A 24 11.16 -10.44 8.04
CA LYS A 24 9.75 -10.41 7.61
C LYS A 24 9.12 -9.05 7.92
N ARG A 25 9.34 -8.49 9.11
CA ARG A 25 8.83 -7.16 9.48
C ARG A 25 9.38 -6.06 8.59
N ALA A 26 10.64 -6.16 8.17
CA ALA A 26 11.25 -5.20 7.25
C ALA A 26 10.53 -5.19 5.88
N LEU A 27 10.16 -6.36 5.35
CA LEU A 27 9.38 -6.45 4.11
C LEU A 27 7.98 -5.83 4.27
N VAL A 28 7.27 -6.14 5.37
CA VAL A 28 5.96 -5.54 5.65
C VAL A 28 6.07 -4.01 5.76
N ASN A 29 7.08 -3.51 6.48
CA ASN A 29 7.34 -2.07 6.61
C ASN A 29 7.68 -1.44 5.26
N GLN A 30 8.49 -2.08 4.43
CA GLN A 30 8.81 -1.60 3.08
C GLN A 30 7.54 -1.42 2.25
N LYS A 31 6.60 -2.38 2.28
CA LYS A 31 5.31 -2.27 1.58
C LYS A 31 4.41 -1.19 2.18
N LEU A 32 4.39 -1.02 3.49
CA LEU A 32 3.66 0.08 4.13
C LEU A 32 4.20 1.45 3.70
N TYR A 33 5.51 1.65 3.64
CA TYR A 33 6.09 2.91 3.16
C TYR A 33 5.82 3.12 1.66
N PHE A 34 5.92 2.07 0.85
CA PHE A 34 5.54 2.12 -0.56
C PHE A 34 4.08 2.54 -0.74
N ASP A 35 3.15 1.94 0.02
CA ASP A 35 1.74 2.30 0.00
C ASP A 35 1.50 3.78 0.39
N MET A 36 2.36 4.37 1.24
CA MET A 36 2.31 5.80 1.55
C MET A 36 2.61 6.68 0.34
N GLU A 37 3.61 6.29 -0.44
CA GLU A 37 3.94 6.97 -1.69
C GLU A 37 2.85 6.75 -2.75
N LEU A 38 2.39 5.51 -2.91
CA LEU A 38 1.29 5.17 -3.82
C LEU A 38 0.09 6.06 -3.51
N PHE A 39 -0.43 6.04 -2.28
CA PHE A 39 -1.56 6.86 -1.87
C PHE A 39 -1.34 8.37 -2.09
N SER A 40 -0.12 8.87 -1.90
CA SER A 40 0.22 10.27 -2.21
C SER A 40 0.03 10.60 -3.69
N ARG A 41 0.50 9.72 -4.60
CA ARG A 41 0.30 9.89 -6.05
C ARG A 41 -1.19 9.87 -6.42
N PHE A 42 -1.98 9.00 -5.79
CA PHE A 42 -3.44 9.00 -5.93
C PHE A 42 -4.06 10.35 -5.52
N LEU A 43 -3.68 10.87 -4.36
CA LEU A 43 -4.21 12.16 -3.90
C LEU A 43 -3.85 13.31 -4.83
N ILE A 44 -2.63 13.33 -5.36
CA ILE A 44 -2.19 14.37 -6.32
C ILE A 44 -3.06 14.35 -7.57
N TYR A 45 -3.35 13.16 -8.11
CA TYR A 45 -4.19 13.02 -9.31
C TYR A 45 -5.68 13.29 -9.04
N PHE A 46 -6.27 12.66 -8.02
CA PHE A 46 -7.72 12.70 -7.80
C PHE A 46 -8.21 13.98 -7.13
N LYS A 47 -7.41 14.62 -6.26
CA LYS A 47 -7.87 15.79 -5.50
C LYS A 47 -8.27 16.97 -6.39
N PRO A 48 -7.51 17.38 -7.43
CA PRO A 48 -7.93 18.45 -8.35
C PRO A 48 -9.20 18.10 -9.14
N ILE A 49 -9.34 16.84 -9.54
CA ILE A 49 -10.50 16.35 -10.29
C ILE A 49 -11.76 16.44 -9.41
N LEU A 50 -11.70 15.89 -8.19
CA LEU A 50 -12.86 15.78 -7.30
C LEU A 50 -13.26 17.10 -6.64
N PHE A 51 -12.29 17.95 -6.26
CA PHE A 51 -12.55 19.15 -5.45
C PHE A 51 -12.43 20.46 -6.22
N SER A 52 -11.77 20.48 -7.38
CA SER A 52 -11.59 21.69 -8.20
C SER A 52 -12.25 21.59 -9.58
N GLY A 53 -12.71 20.40 -9.98
CA GLY A 53 -13.30 20.17 -11.30
C GLY A 53 -12.28 20.28 -12.45
N ASN A 54 -10.99 20.17 -12.14
CA ASN A 54 -9.94 20.19 -13.15
C ASN A 54 -10.02 18.93 -14.03
N PRO A 55 -9.66 19.04 -15.31
CA PRO A 55 -9.55 17.85 -16.16
C PRO A 55 -8.45 16.91 -15.63
N PRO A 56 -8.53 15.60 -15.90
CA PRO A 56 -7.48 14.65 -15.55
C PRO A 56 -6.12 15.02 -16.17
N ASP A 57 -5.06 14.97 -15.36
CA ASP A 57 -3.69 15.20 -15.82
C ASP A 57 -3.02 13.88 -16.24
N SER A 58 -2.54 13.80 -17.48
CA SER A 58 -1.95 12.57 -18.01
C SER A 58 -0.59 12.25 -17.38
N ALA A 59 0.22 13.24 -17.02
CA ALA A 59 1.53 13.00 -16.42
C ALA A 59 1.40 12.44 -15.00
N ASP A 60 0.42 12.91 -14.23
CA ASP A 60 0.13 12.37 -12.91
C ASP A 60 -0.52 10.98 -12.97
N LEU A 61 -1.35 10.70 -13.98
CA LEU A 61 -1.86 9.36 -14.24
C LEU A 61 -0.74 8.35 -14.56
N GLU A 62 0.24 8.73 -15.38
CA GLU A 62 1.37 7.86 -15.69
C GLU A 62 2.22 7.54 -14.45
N LYS A 63 2.38 8.48 -13.51
CA LYS A 63 3.05 8.21 -12.22
C LYS A 63 2.29 7.19 -11.38
N ILE A 64 0.96 7.20 -11.41
CA ILE A 64 0.16 6.17 -10.73
C ILE A 64 0.37 4.81 -11.40
N LYS A 65 0.31 4.74 -12.72
CA LYS A 65 0.55 3.50 -13.48
C LYS A 65 1.94 2.93 -13.22
N GLU A 66 2.97 3.78 -13.16
CA GLU A 66 4.33 3.38 -12.79
C GLU A 66 4.36 2.71 -11.41
N SER A 67 3.73 3.33 -10.40
CA SER A 67 3.68 2.74 -9.06
C SER A 67 2.88 1.44 -9.01
N LEU A 68 1.78 1.34 -9.75
CA LEU A 68 1.05 0.08 -9.89
C LEU A 68 1.90 -0.98 -10.59
N GLY A 69 2.77 -0.60 -11.53
CA GLY A 69 3.76 -1.49 -12.12
C GLY A 69 4.77 -2.02 -11.09
N PHE A 70 5.26 -1.18 -10.17
CA PHE A 70 6.10 -1.66 -9.05
C PHE A 70 5.34 -2.61 -8.12
N LEU A 71 4.06 -2.34 -7.83
CA LEU A 71 3.23 -3.24 -7.03
C LEU A 71 3.04 -4.59 -7.71
N ASP A 72 2.76 -4.61 -9.02
CA ASP A 72 2.67 -5.84 -9.82
C ASP A 72 3.97 -6.66 -9.72
N GLN A 73 5.12 -6.02 -9.88
CA GLN A 73 6.43 -6.69 -9.74
C GLN A 73 6.67 -7.22 -8.33
N PHE A 74 6.19 -6.54 -7.28
CA PHE A 74 6.29 -7.04 -5.91
C PHE A 74 5.46 -8.29 -5.65
N LEU A 75 4.40 -8.54 -6.43
CA LEU A 75 3.52 -9.69 -6.29
C LEU A 75 3.99 -10.90 -7.11
N VAL A 76 4.97 -10.74 -8.00
CA VAL A 76 5.49 -11.84 -8.82
C VAL A 76 6.04 -12.95 -7.93
N GLY A 77 5.41 -14.12 -8.01
CA GLY A 77 5.83 -15.32 -7.29
C GLY A 77 5.51 -15.32 -5.80
N LEU A 78 4.73 -14.34 -5.30
CA LEU A 78 4.27 -14.28 -3.91
C LEU A 78 2.75 -14.36 -3.84
N SER A 79 2.23 -14.98 -2.78
CA SER A 79 0.79 -15.03 -2.52
C SER A 79 0.24 -13.68 -2.04
N TRP A 80 1.03 -12.91 -1.31
CA TRP A 80 0.70 -11.60 -0.74
C TRP A 80 1.86 -10.61 -0.86
N SER A 81 1.59 -9.33 -0.62
CA SER A 81 2.54 -8.24 -0.90
C SER A 81 3.88 -8.35 -0.17
N ALA A 82 3.92 -9.01 0.99
CA ALA A 82 5.10 -9.17 1.81
C ALA A 82 5.57 -10.64 1.99
N GLY A 83 4.97 -11.60 1.28
CA GLY A 83 5.32 -13.02 1.39
C GLY A 83 4.13 -13.96 1.15
N GLU A 84 4.12 -15.09 1.86
CA GLU A 84 3.09 -16.13 1.71
C GLU A 84 1.85 -15.91 2.59
N ASP A 85 1.97 -15.08 3.63
CA ASP A 85 0.91 -14.79 4.57
C ASP A 85 0.38 -13.36 4.37
N ILE A 86 -0.92 -13.17 4.60
CA ILE A 86 -1.52 -11.84 4.60
C ILE A 86 -1.01 -11.02 5.79
N THR A 87 -0.73 -9.73 5.56
CA THR A 87 -0.20 -8.82 6.58
C THR A 87 -0.93 -7.47 6.58
N ILE A 88 -0.58 -6.61 7.54
CA ILE A 88 -1.07 -5.22 7.56
C ILE A 88 -0.66 -4.40 6.31
N ALA A 89 0.34 -4.84 5.54
CA ALA A 89 0.68 -4.22 4.26
C ALA A 89 -0.44 -4.42 3.23
N ASP A 90 -0.99 -5.64 3.15
CA ASP A 90 -2.05 -5.98 2.20
C ASP A 90 -3.33 -5.18 2.48
N TYR A 91 -3.70 -5.04 3.75
CA TYR A 91 -4.83 -4.20 4.16
C TYR A 91 -4.64 -2.72 3.82
N ALA A 92 -3.41 -2.20 3.92
CA ALA A 92 -3.13 -0.82 3.58
C ALA A 92 -3.16 -0.60 2.05
N LEU A 93 -2.52 -1.52 1.30
CA LEU A 93 -2.48 -1.49 -0.16
C LEU A 93 -3.86 -1.61 -0.79
N VAL A 94 -4.70 -2.55 -0.33
CA VAL A 94 -6.05 -2.72 -0.89
C VAL A 94 -6.93 -1.51 -0.62
N ALA A 95 -6.77 -0.84 0.53
CA ALA A 95 -7.47 0.40 0.83
C ALA A 95 -7.10 1.53 -0.15
N THR A 96 -5.86 1.58 -0.62
CA THR A 96 -5.43 2.52 -1.67
C THR A 96 -5.95 2.09 -3.04
N VAL A 97 -5.66 0.85 -3.46
CA VAL A 97 -5.92 0.35 -4.83
C VAL A 97 -7.41 0.20 -5.15
N SER A 98 -8.27 -0.05 -4.16
CA SER A 98 -9.73 -0.13 -4.36
C SER A 98 -10.37 1.18 -4.83
N ASN A 99 -9.65 2.31 -4.77
CA ASN A 99 -10.10 3.60 -5.32
C ASN A 99 -9.68 3.79 -6.80
N VAL A 100 -8.95 2.86 -7.40
CA VAL A 100 -8.68 2.84 -8.85
C VAL A 100 -9.91 2.30 -9.57
N GLN A 101 -10.72 3.18 -10.15
CA GLN A 101 -11.76 2.82 -11.11
C GLN A 101 -11.73 3.76 -12.32
#